data_AF-A0A383ES60-F1
#
_entry.id   AF-A0A383ES60-F1
#
_cell.length_a   1.000
_cell.length_b   1.000
_cell.length_c   1.000
_cell.angle_alpha   90.00
_cell.angle_beta   90.00
_cell.angle_gamma   90.00
#
_symmetry.space_group_name_H-M   'P 1'
#
loop_
_entity.id
_entity.type
_entity.pdbx_description
1 polymer ?
#
loop_
_entity_poly.entity_id
_entity_poly.type
_entity_poly.pdbx_seq_one_letter_code
_entity_poly.pdbx_strand_id
1 'polypeptide(L)'
;YNQRFVAGELDNQSFANIARAMGAEGITVNRLEDVGSALKTAIDAQMNAHKTTVVEIMCTQELGDPFRRDALSKPVRYLDKYKKYV
;
A
#
# COMPACT_ATOMS: atom_id res chain seq x y z
N TYR A 1 4.37 10.69 21.82
CA TYR A 1 4.20 10.03 20.51
C TYR A 1 3.07 8.99 20.45
N ASN A 2 2.43 8.63 21.57
CA ASN A 2 1.34 7.63 21.64
C ASN A 2 -0.06 8.11 21.18
N GLN A 3 -0.16 9.24 20.49
CA GLN A 3 -1.46 9.83 20.12
C GLN A 3 -1.47 10.36 18.68
N ARG A 4 -0.81 9.65 17.76
CA ARG A 4 -1.10 9.86 16.33
C ARG A 4 -2.32 9.02 15.99
N PHE A 5 -3.50 9.57 16.22
CA PHE A 5 -4.69 9.08 15.56
C PHE A 5 -4.49 9.32 14.07
N VAL A 6 -4.27 8.25 13.32
CA VAL A 6 -4.32 8.30 11.86
C VAL A 6 -5.82 8.38 11.55
N ALA A 7 -6.32 9.58 11.30
CA ALA A 7 -7.70 9.83 10.88
C ALA A 7 -7.94 9.32 9.44
N GLY A 8 -7.62 8.05 9.20
CA GLY A 8 -7.64 7.38 7.90
C GLY A 8 -8.19 5.95 8.00
N GLU A 9 -8.81 5.57 9.11
CA GLU A 9 -9.61 4.35 9.24
C GLU A 9 -10.90 4.52 8.42
N LEU A 10 -10.75 4.51 7.11
CA LEU A 10 -11.85 4.48 6.15
C LEU A 10 -12.10 3.02 5.78
N ASP A 11 -13.36 2.60 5.83
CA ASP A 11 -13.77 1.35 5.22
C ASP A 11 -13.68 1.51 3.70
N ASN A 12 -12.74 0.79 3.08
CA ASN A 12 -12.48 0.93 1.66
C ASN A 12 -13.53 0.15 0.86
N GLN A 13 -14.13 0.83 -0.11
CA GLN A 13 -14.94 0.17 -1.13
C GLN A 13 -14.03 -0.65 -2.05
N SER A 14 -14.56 -1.71 -2.68
CA SER A 14 -13.77 -2.52 -3.60
C SER A 14 -13.36 -1.72 -4.84
N PHE A 15 -12.06 -1.52 -5.01
CA PHE A 15 -11.50 -0.87 -6.18
C PHE A 15 -11.65 -1.72 -7.44
N ALA A 16 -11.64 -3.05 -7.30
CA ALA A 16 -11.91 -3.94 -8.42
C ALA A 16 -13.36 -3.77 -8.94
N ASN A 17 -14.33 -3.59 -8.04
CA ASN A 17 -15.71 -3.30 -8.44
C ASN A 17 -15.84 -1.92 -9.08
N ILE A 18 -15.18 -0.91 -8.53
CA ILE A 18 -15.15 0.45 -9.13
C ILE A 18 -14.56 0.40 -10.54
N ALA A 19 -13.45 -0.32 -10.74
CA ALA A 19 -12.84 -0.49 -12.05
C ALA A 19 -13.82 -1.08 -13.07
N ARG A 20 -14.53 -2.16 -12.69
CA ARG A 20 -15.57 -2.77 -13.54
C ARG A 20 -16.71 -1.81 -13.85
N ALA A 21 -17.17 -1.04 -12.86
CA ALA A 21 -18.21 -0.02 -13.06
C ALA A 21 -17.77 1.10 -14.02
N MET A 22 -16.47 1.41 -14.07
CA MET A 22 -15.87 2.39 -14.98
C MET A 22 -15.52 1.80 -16.36
N GLY A 23 -15.82 0.52 -16.62
CA GLY A 23 -15.54 -0.15 -17.89
C GLY A 23 -14.12 -0.71 -18.03
N ALA A 24 -13.36 -0.74 -16.94
CA ALA A 24 -12.05 -1.41 -16.87
C ALA A 24 -12.20 -2.84 -16.31
N GLU A 25 -11.13 -3.63 -16.38
CA GLU A 25 -11.08 -4.94 -15.71
C GLU A 25 -10.68 -4.76 -14.24
N GLY A 26 -11.16 -5.66 -13.38
CA GLY A 26 -10.90 -5.62 -11.94
C GLY A 26 -10.64 -7.00 -11.36
N ILE A 27 -9.45 -7.22 -10.80
CA ILE A 27 -9.01 -8.46 -10.17
C ILE A 27 -8.81 -8.21 -8.68
N THR A 28 -9.43 -9.04 -7.83
CA THR A 28 -9.20 -9.01 -6.38
C THR A 28 -8.28 -10.17 -6.00
N VAL A 29 -7.22 -9.87 -5.26
CA VAL A 29 -6.21 -10.84 -4.82
C VAL A 29 -6.25 -10.93 -3.29
N ASN A 30 -6.65 -12.10 -2.78
CA ASN A 30 -6.79 -12.35 -1.35
C ASN A 30 -5.60 -13.13 -0.76
N ARG A 31 -4.75 -13.71 -1.60
CA ARG A 31 -3.64 -14.57 -1.19
C ARG A 31 -2.35 -14.10 -1.84
N LEU A 32 -1.25 -14.16 -1.11
CA LEU A 32 0.04 -13.64 -1.57
C LEU A 32 0.55 -14.38 -2.81
N GLU A 33 0.35 -15.69 -2.87
CA GLU A 33 0.74 -16.56 -3.99
C GLU A 33 0.05 -16.18 -5.31
N ASP A 34 -1.13 -15.57 -5.23
CA ASP A 34 -1.94 -15.18 -6.40
C ASP A 34 -1.52 -13.82 -6.97
N VAL A 35 -0.69 -13.04 -6.26
CA VAL A 35 -0.23 -11.71 -6.73
C VAL A 35 0.55 -11.85 -8.05
N GLY A 36 1.42 -12.85 -8.13
CA GLY A 36 2.28 -13.05 -9.31
C GLY A 36 1.49 -13.45 -10.56
N SER A 37 0.49 -14.32 -10.42
CA SER A 37 -0.38 -14.73 -11.54
C SER A 37 -1.30 -13.57 -11.94
N ALA A 38 -1.93 -12.89 -10.98
CA ALA A 38 -2.79 -11.74 -11.24
C ALA A 38 -2.07 -10.62 -12.00
N LEU A 39 -0.83 -10.31 -11.63
CA LEU A 39 -0.04 -9.29 -12.33
C LEU A 39 0.28 -9.70 -13.76
N LYS A 40 0.65 -10.97 -14.00
CA LYS A 40 0.91 -11.48 -15.36
C LYS A 40 -0.34 -11.39 -16.23
N THR A 41 -1.51 -11.77 -15.70
CA THR A 41 -2.78 -11.65 -16.40
C THR A 41 -3.12 -10.20 -16.73
N ALA A 42 -2.93 -9.27 -15.79
CA ALA A 42 -3.18 -7.85 -16.02
C ALA A 42 -2.26 -7.26 -17.09
N ILE A 43 -0.98 -7.65 -17.11
CA ILE A 43 -0.01 -7.24 -18.14
C ILE A 43 -0.43 -7.75 -19.52
N ASP A 44 -0.76 -9.05 -19.62
CA ASP A 44 -1.20 -9.65 -20.87
C ASP A 44 -2.49 -8.99 -21.41
N ALA A 45 -3.48 -8.76 -20.55
CA ALA A 45 -4.71 -8.06 -20.89
C ALA A 45 -4.46 -6.63 -21.40
N GLN A 46 -3.52 -5.91 -20.80
CA GLN A 46 -3.14 -4.57 -21.25
C GLN A 46 -2.40 -4.63 -22.61
N MET A 47 -1.44 -5.54 -22.77
CA MET A 47 -0.58 -5.60 -23.96
C MET A 47 -1.32 -6.13 -25.20
N ASN A 48 -2.13 -7.16 -25.04
CA ASN A 48 -2.71 -7.92 -26.14
C ASN A 48 -4.19 -7.62 -26.38
N ALA A 49 -4.93 -7.29 -25.31
CA ALA A 49 -6.37 -6.98 -25.41
C ALA A 49 -6.68 -5.48 -25.23
N HIS A 50 -5.65 -4.64 -24.99
CA HIS A 50 -5.79 -3.20 -24.72
C HIS A 50 -6.79 -2.89 -23.59
N LYS A 51 -6.88 -3.78 -22.60
CA LYS A 51 -7.78 -3.63 -21.45
C LYS A 51 -7.02 -3.16 -20.22
N THR A 52 -7.38 -1.98 -19.73
CA THR A 52 -6.90 -1.48 -18.45
C THR A 52 -7.43 -2.35 -17.32
N THR A 53 -6.53 -2.81 -16.45
CA THR A 53 -6.86 -3.72 -15.34
C THR A 53 -6.40 -3.13 -14.01
N VAL A 54 -7.32 -3.05 -13.04
CA VAL A 54 -7.00 -2.74 -11.65
C VAL A 54 -6.81 -4.03 -10.89
N VAL A 55 -5.66 -4.19 -10.23
CA VAL A 55 -5.36 -5.32 -9.34
C VAL A 55 -5.46 -4.83 -7.91
N GLU A 56 -6.52 -5.24 -7.22
CA GLU A 56 -6.79 -4.94 -5.82
C GLU A 56 -6.16 -6.03 -4.94
N ILE A 57 -5.10 -5.69 -4.23
CA ILE A 57 -4.36 -6.62 -3.37
C ILE A 57 -4.81 -6.40 -1.92
N MET A 58 -5.41 -7.42 -1.32
CA MET A 58 -5.83 -7.38 0.07
C MET A 58 -4.62 -7.61 0.98
N CYS A 59 -4.18 -6.57 1.67
CA CYS A 59 -3.06 -6.61 2.60
C CYS A 59 -3.54 -6.78 4.05
N THR A 60 -2.72 -7.41 4.89
CA THR A 60 -2.91 -7.35 6.34
C THR A 60 -2.46 -5.99 6.88
N GLN A 61 -2.89 -5.65 8.09
CA GLN A 61 -2.44 -4.44 8.79
C GLN A 61 -1.06 -4.61 9.47
N GLU A 62 -0.45 -5.79 9.32
CA GLU A 62 0.86 -6.06 9.86
C GLU A 62 1.91 -5.27 9.05
N LEU A 63 2.68 -4.44 9.74
CA LEU A 63 3.83 -3.80 9.12
C LEU A 63 4.90 -4.85 8.89
N GLY A 64 5.11 -5.23 7.62
CA GLY A 64 6.23 -6.07 7.24
C GLY A 64 7.57 -5.40 7.55
N ASP A 65 8.58 -6.19 7.92
CA ASP A 65 9.97 -5.73 7.89
C ASP A 65 10.32 -5.40 6.43
N PRO A 66 10.43 -4.10 6.09
CA PRO A 66 11.49 -3.25 6.58
C PRO A 66 10.93 -1.90 7.03
N PHE A 67 9.90 -1.87 7.87
CA PHE A 67 9.57 -0.64 8.60
C PHE A 67 10.74 -0.28 9.51
N ARG A 68 11.66 0.47 8.91
CA ARG A 68 12.87 1.07 9.45
C ARG A 68 12.54 1.67 10.80
N ARG A 69 12.73 0.91 11.89
CA ARG A 69 12.55 1.43 13.27
C ARG A 69 13.49 2.61 13.51
N ASP A 70 14.59 2.71 12.76
CA ASP A 70 15.48 3.87 12.71
C ASP A 70 14.86 5.12 12.05
N ALA A 71 13.85 4.97 11.19
CA ALA A 71 13.04 6.11 10.71
C ALA A 71 12.22 6.75 11.85
N LEU A 72 12.10 6.08 12.99
CA LEU A 72 11.51 6.59 14.23
C LEU A 72 12.57 6.98 15.28
N SER A 73 13.86 6.93 14.93
CA SER A 73 14.93 7.33 15.86
C SER A 73 14.83 8.83 16.18
N LYS A 74 15.10 9.18 17.44
CA LYS A 74 15.14 10.59 17.83
C LYS A 74 16.33 11.28 17.16
N PRO A 75 16.15 12.48 16.59
CA PRO A 75 17.25 13.18 15.93
C PRO A 75 18.37 13.49 16.94
N VAL A 76 19.60 13.13 16.58
CA VAL A 76 20.80 13.40 17.40
C VAL A 76 21.28 14.83 17.13
N ARG A 77 21.33 15.65 18.18
CA ARG A 77 21.82 17.03 18.10
C ARG A 77 23.32 17.06 18.40
N TYR A 78 24.14 17.40 17.40
CA TYR A 78 25.60 17.42 17.53
C TYR A 78 26.17 18.73 18.10
N LEU A 79 25.43 19.84 18.00
CA LEU A 79 25.87 21.14 18.50
C LEU A 79 25.42 21.37 19.95
N ASP A 80 26.32 21.84 20.81
CA ASP A 80 26.08 22.03 22.24
C ASP A 80 24.86 22.92 22.53
N LYS A 81 24.66 23.98 21.74
CA LYS A 81 23.50 24.89 21.83
C LYS A 81 22.15 24.16 21.73
N TYR A 82 22.09 23.02 21.05
CA TYR A 82 20.85 22.31 20.75
C TYR A 82 20.64 21.04 21.58
N LYS A 83 21.56 20.66 22.48
CA LYS A 83 21.48 19.43 23.28
C LYS A 83 20.25 19.36 24.20
N LYS A 84 19.71 20.50 24.65
CA LYS A 84 18.54 20.57 25.54
C LYS A 84 17.17 20.41 24.87
N TYR A 85 17.13 20.31 23.53
CA TYR A 85 15.89 20.22 22.76
C TYR A 85 15.76 18.83 22.11
N VAL A 86 15.25 17.86 22.87
CA VAL A 86 14.99 16.47 22.48
C VAL A 86 13.65 15.99 23.03
#